data_AF-A0A8X8ZQE5-F1
#
_entry.id   AF-A0A8X8ZQE5-F1
#
_cell.length_a   1.000
_cell.length_b   1.000
_cell.length_c   1.000
_cell.angle_alpha   90.00
_cell.angle_beta   90.00
_cell.angle_gamma   90.00
#
_symmetry.space_group_name_H-M   'P 1'
#
loop_
_entity.id
_entity.type
_entity.pdbx_description
1 polymer ?
#
loop_
_entity_poly.entity_id
_entity_poly.type
_entity_poly.pdbx_seq_one_letter_code
_entity_poly.pdbx_strand_id
1 'polypeptide(L)'
;MVNGRWYRFSLNICSDLGQLFVYPFKLSHTCFEIKEKKRKEGGKPTGSTKGEGSVAEAKLMDVLGLIRIRVRRGIHLAVRDTLSSDPYCVVSCSNQKVKTKVVRGNCNPVWNEELTIYIKDFDSPIVLSVYDKDTFTVDDSMGSAQIDIDPLIKCLKLGLQSLPEGTRVERVQPTKENCLAEESFIVWTKGGKMTQDMILKLNDVESGQVQLQIEWIEIPGCKGLRV
;
A
#
# COMPACT_ATOMS: atom_id res chain seq x y z
N MET A 1 -15.72 -10.64 49.54
CA MET A 1 -15.34 -10.67 48.11
C MET A 1 -15.82 -9.35 47.52
N VAL A 2 -15.04 -8.43 46.97
CA VAL A 2 -13.65 -8.41 46.48
C VAL A 2 -13.07 -7.02 46.80
N ASN A 3 -11.81 -6.99 47.25
CA ASN A 3 -11.05 -5.79 47.59
C ASN A 3 -10.64 -5.02 46.33
N GLY A 4 -10.94 -3.71 46.28
CA GLY A 4 -10.40 -2.78 45.29
C GLY A 4 -8.94 -2.45 45.61
N ARG A 5 -8.04 -2.77 44.68
CA ARG A 5 -6.60 -2.46 44.78
C ARG A 5 -6.24 -1.40 43.74
N TRP A 6 -5.78 -0.26 44.23
CA TRP A 6 -5.19 0.82 43.45
C TRP A 6 -3.81 0.40 42.96
N TYR A 7 -3.53 0.55 41.67
CA TYR A 7 -2.17 0.47 41.14
C TYR A 7 -1.70 1.88 40.76
N ARG A 8 -0.73 2.35 41.55
CA ARG A 8 0.03 3.59 41.36
C ARG A 8 1.14 3.29 40.36
N PHE A 9 1.04 3.80 39.13
CA PHE A 9 2.20 3.89 38.25
C PHE A 9 2.76 5.30 38.34
N SER A 10 3.99 5.38 38.84
CA SER A 10 4.77 6.63 38.92
C SER A 10 5.12 7.07 37.50
N LEU A 11 4.66 8.25 37.10
CA LEU A 11 5.28 8.99 35.99
C LEU A 11 6.68 9.41 36.45
N ASN A 12 7.71 8.96 35.74
CA ASN A 12 8.95 9.73 35.67
C ASN A 12 8.93 10.49 34.35
N ILE A 13 8.70 11.79 34.51
CA ILE A 13 8.88 12.82 33.50
C ILE A 13 10.38 12.94 33.26
N CYS A 14 10.83 12.65 32.05
CA CYS A 14 12.08 13.23 31.53
C CYS A 14 11.65 14.33 30.56
N SER A 15 11.78 15.56 31.03
CA SER A 15 11.54 16.81 30.30
C SER A 15 12.74 17.11 29.40
N ASP A 16 12.51 17.16 28.09
CA ASP A 16 12.96 18.23 27.16
C ASP A 16 13.20 17.67 25.75
N LEU A 17 12.19 17.84 24.88
CA LEU A 17 12.27 18.60 23.62
C LEU A 17 11.04 18.27 22.74
N GLY A 18 10.11 19.22 22.70
CA GLY A 18 9.54 19.75 21.45
C GLY A 18 8.79 18.79 20.51
N GLN A 19 7.48 18.69 20.75
CA GLN A 19 6.46 18.86 19.70
C GLN A 19 6.16 17.66 18.76
N LEU A 20 5.46 16.69 19.34
CA LEU A 20 4.10 16.28 18.93
C LEU A 20 3.77 16.29 17.41
N PHE A 21 4.00 15.16 16.74
CA PHE A 21 3.04 14.63 15.77
C PHE A 21 2.78 13.15 16.12
N VAL A 22 1.91 12.94 17.11
CA VAL A 22 1.26 11.64 17.27
C VAL A 22 0.23 11.56 16.15
N TYR A 23 0.63 11.02 14.99
CA TYR A 23 -0.38 10.57 14.02
C TYR A 23 -1.22 9.51 14.71
N PRO A 24 -2.56 9.64 14.78
CA PRO A 24 -3.43 8.55 15.15
C PRO A 24 -3.53 7.62 13.94
N PHE A 25 -2.40 7.11 13.43
CA PHE A 25 -2.45 5.97 12.53
C PHE A 25 -2.75 4.77 13.43
N LYS A 26 -4.04 4.50 13.65
CA LYS A 26 -4.45 3.12 13.83
C LYS A 26 -3.87 2.43 12.59
N LEU A 27 -2.79 1.67 12.75
CA LEU A 27 -2.50 0.57 11.84
C LEU A 27 -3.77 -0.28 11.86
N SER A 28 -4.68 0.03 10.94
CA SER A 28 -5.78 -0.84 10.57
C SER A 28 -5.17 -2.22 10.37
N HIS A 29 -5.84 -3.24 10.91
CA HIS A 29 -5.42 -4.64 11.08
C HIS A 29 -5.00 -5.40 9.80
N THR A 30 -4.40 -4.77 8.80
CA THR A 30 -4.02 -5.37 7.51
C THR A 30 -2.53 -5.32 7.20
N CYS A 31 -1.66 -4.75 8.04
CA CYS A 31 -0.22 -4.63 7.71
C CYS A 31 0.73 -5.60 8.44
N PHE A 32 0.25 -6.42 9.38
CA PHE A 32 1.09 -7.42 10.06
C PHE A 32 0.34 -8.75 10.26
N GLU A 33 0.04 -9.47 9.19
CA GLU A 33 -0.19 -10.92 9.32
C GLU A 33 1.11 -11.64 8.98
N ILE A 34 2.01 -11.76 9.97
CA ILE A 34 3.08 -12.75 9.90
C ILE A 34 2.37 -14.10 10.06
N LYS A 35 2.11 -14.81 8.95
CA LYS A 35 1.71 -16.21 9.01
C LYS A 35 2.91 -17.01 9.54
N GLU A 36 2.95 -17.23 10.84
CA GLU A 36 3.82 -18.24 11.43
C GLU A 36 3.43 -19.62 10.91
N LYS A 37 4.32 -20.23 10.13
CA LYS A 37 4.21 -21.63 9.71
C LYS A 37 4.48 -22.51 10.93
N LYS A 38 3.43 -22.96 11.63
CA LYS A 38 3.58 -23.95 12.72
C LYS A 38 4.11 -25.27 12.17
N ARG A 39 5.42 -25.50 12.33
CA ARG A 39 6.01 -26.84 12.32
C ARG A 39 5.65 -27.51 13.66
N LYS A 40 4.92 -28.63 13.62
CA LYS A 40 4.60 -29.41 14.82
C LYS A 40 5.86 -30.13 15.30
N GLU A 41 6.42 -29.70 16.42
CA GLU A 41 7.24 -30.56 17.28
C GLU A 41 6.80 -30.35 18.73
N GLY A 42 6.40 -31.46 19.37
CA GLY A 42 5.96 -31.48 20.75
C GLY A 42 7.16 -31.38 21.69
N GLY A 43 7.10 -30.42 22.61
CA GLY A 43 8.08 -30.26 23.68
C GLY A 43 7.70 -29.07 24.54
N LYS A 44 7.38 -29.33 25.81
CA LYS A 44 6.97 -28.33 26.80
C LYS A 44 8.13 -27.37 27.11
N PRO A 45 7.89 -26.05 27.26
CA PRO A 45 8.78 -25.23 28.06
C PRO A 45 8.05 -24.42 29.14
N THR A 46 8.72 -24.34 30.28
CA THR A 46 8.47 -23.45 31.40
C THR A 46 9.22 -22.15 31.21
N GLY A 47 8.53 -21.01 31.36
CA GLY A 47 9.10 -19.76 31.88
C GLY A 47 9.77 -18.76 30.91
N SER A 48 9.42 -17.49 31.14
CA SER A 48 10.14 -16.24 30.87
C SER A 48 9.77 -15.42 29.62
N THR A 49 9.20 -14.24 29.92
CA THR A 49 8.89 -13.08 29.07
C THR A 49 10.13 -12.26 28.72
N LYS A 50 10.30 -11.89 27.44
CA LYS A 50 10.79 -10.58 26.89
C LYS A 50 11.14 -10.71 25.41
N GLY A 51 10.67 -9.79 24.55
CA GLY A 51 11.27 -9.58 23.22
C GLY A 51 10.35 -9.35 22.02
N GLU A 52 9.23 -8.63 22.15
CA GLU A 52 8.39 -8.30 20.98
C GLU A 52 8.65 -6.89 20.41
N GLY A 53 9.25 -5.97 21.20
CA GLY A 53 9.48 -4.57 20.78
C GLY A 53 10.67 -4.35 19.84
N SER A 54 11.79 -5.06 20.02
CA SER A 54 13.03 -4.82 19.26
C SER A 54 12.99 -5.30 17.82
N VAL A 55 12.21 -6.36 17.54
CA VAL A 55 12.14 -6.97 16.20
C VAL A 55 11.27 -6.16 15.25
N ALA A 56 10.17 -5.57 15.74
CA ALA A 56 9.31 -4.70 14.94
C ALA A 56 10.01 -3.38 14.58
N GLU A 57 10.75 -2.82 15.54
CA GLU A 57 11.54 -1.60 15.35
C GLU A 57 12.71 -1.84 14.39
N ALA A 58 13.45 -2.95 14.54
CA ALA A 58 14.49 -3.35 13.59
C ALA A 58 13.94 -3.64 12.17
N LYS A 59 12.71 -4.17 12.04
CA LYS A 59 12.06 -4.43 10.74
C LYS A 59 11.67 -3.16 9.98
N LEU A 60 11.46 -2.05 10.69
CA LEU A 60 11.09 -0.76 10.13
C LEU A 60 12.31 0.02 9.64
N MET A 61 13.48 -0.17 10.26
CA MET A 61 14.73 0.53 9.87
C MET A 61 15.15 0.23 8.43
N ASP A 62 14.82 -0.94 7.88
CA ASP A 62 15.11 -1.32 6.50
C ASP A 62 14.08 -0.82 5.47
N VAL A 63 13.00 -0.17 5.91
CA VAL A 63 11.98 0.37 5.01
C VAL A 63 12.49 1.69 4.40
N LEU A 64 12.31 1.85 3.08
CA LEU A 64 12.63 3.08 2.35
C LEU A 64 11.51 4.12 2.50
N GLY A 65 10.26 3.67 2.52
CA GLY A 65 9.08 4.50 2.76
C GLY A 65 7.80 3.71 2.52
N LEU A 66 6.67 4.41 2.43
CA LEU A 66 5.39 3.83 2.04
C LEU A 66 4.95 4.38 0.68
N ILE A 67 4.24 3.55 -0.08
CA ILE A 67 3.48 4.02 -1.23
C ILE A 67 2.00 3.91 -0.90
N ARG A 68 1.29 5.03 -1.05
CA ARG A 68 -0.16 5.09 -0.97
C ARG A 68 -0.73 4.98 -2.36
N ILE A 69 -1.61 4.02 -2.57
CA ILE A 69 -2.22 3.68 -3.85
C ILE A 69 -3.73 3.84 -3.69
N ARG A 70 -4.28 4.90 -4.28
CA ARG A 70 -5.71 5.16 -4.31
C ARG A 70 -6.32 4.52 -5.55
N VAL A 71 -6.92 3.35 -5.39
CA VAL A 71 -7.62 2.64 -6.47
C VAL A 71 -8.99 3.30 -6.65
N ARG A 72 -9.21 3.98 -7.79
CA ARG A 72 -10.42 4.77 -8.01
C ARG A 72 -11.52 3.95 -8.65
N ARG A 73 -11.30 3.45 -9.86
CA ARG A 73 -12.31 2.72 -10.62
C ARG A 73 -11.71 1.74 -11.62
N GLY A 74 -12.49 0.73 -11.99
CA GLY A 74 -12.27 -0.10 -13.17
C GLY A 74 -13.02 0.47 -14.36
N ILE A 75 -12.50 0.26 -15.56
CA ILE A 75 -13.08 0.72 -16.82
C ILE A 75 -13.13 -0.48 -17.77
N HIS A 76 -14.34 -0.85 -18.20
CA HIS A 76 -14.61 -1.97 -19.11
C HIS A 76 -13.84 -3.25 -18.73
N LEU A 77 -13.95 -3.66 -17.46
CA LEU A 77 -13.37 -4.91 -17.00
C LEU A 77 -14.01 -6.10 -17.71
N ALA A 78 -13.28 -7.20 -17.76
CA ALA A 78 -13.78 -8.47 -18.27
C ALA A 78 -15.08 -8.92 -17.58
N VAL A 79 -15.82 -9.78 -18.25
CA VAL A 79 -17.00 -10.46 -17.69
C VAL A 79 -16.56 -11.89 -17.36
N ARG A 80 -16.80 -12.33 -16.13
CA ARG A 80 -16.51 -13.71 -15.68
C ARG A 80 -17.77 -14.44 -15.19
N ASP A 81 -18.83 -13.74 -14.81
CA ASP A 81 -20.17 -14.32 -14.64
C ASP A 81 -21.02 -14.26 -15.92
N THR A 82 -22.28 -14.68 -15.83
CA THR A 82 -23.25 -14.71 -16.95
C THR A 82 -23.40 -13.38 -17.69
N LEU A 83 -23.45 -12.25 -16.98
CA LEU A 83 -23.69 -10.92 -17.55
C LEU A 83 -22.79 -9.82 -16.96
N SER A 84 -22.04 -10.12 -15.90
CA SER A 84 -21.24 -9.13 -15.18
C SER A 84 -20.09 -9.79 -14.42
N SER A 85 -19.51 -9.06 -13.47
CA SER A 85 -18.55 -9.55 -12.50
C SER A 85 -18.71 -8.79 -11.17
N ASP A 86 -18.18 -9.38 -10.11
CA ASP A 86 -18.04 -8.84 -8.76
C ASP A 86 -16.56 -8.45 -8.48
N PRO A 87 -16.00 -7.43 -9.17
CA PRO A 87 -14.57 -7.20 -9.16
C PRO A 87 -14.03 -6.60 -7.84
N TYR A 88 -12.82 -7.01 -7.47
CA TYR A 88 -11.97 -6.37 -6.47
C TYR A 88 -10.50 -6.35 -6.91
N CYS A 89 -9.73 -5.38 -6.40
CA CYS A 89 -8.30 -5.29 -6.68
C CYS A 89 -7.47 -5.85 -5.52
N VAL A 90 -6.37 -6.50 -5.86
CA VAL A 90 -5.31 -6.90 -4.94
C VAL A 90 -4.02 -6.21 -5.39
N VAL A 91 -3.43 -5.41 -4.50
CA VAL A 91 -2.08 -4.88 -4.69
C VAL A 91 -1.11 -5.77 -3.91
N SER A 92 -0.07 -6.24 -4.58
CA SER A 92 0.98 -7.07 -4.00
C SER A 92 2.37 -6.52 -4.26
N CYS A 93 3.25 -6.64 -3.26
CA CYS A 93 4.66 -6.28 -3.34
C CYS A 93 5.44 -7.14 -2.36
N SER A 94 6.39 -7.92 -2.88
CA SER A 94 7.14 -8.91 -2.09
C SER A 94 6.18 -9.85 -1.31
N ASN A 95 6.16 -9.80 0.02
CA ASN A 95 5.28 -10.62 0.88
C ASN A 95 4.00 -9.90 1.31
N GLN A 96 3.76 -8.68 0.85
CA GLN A 96 2.57 -7.90 1.22
C GLN A 96 1.45 -8.11 0.20
N LYS A 97 0.22 -8.21 0.70
CA LYS A 97 -1.00 -8.18 -0.12
C LYS A 97 -2.06 -7.36 0.61
N VAL A 98 -2.58 -6.35 -0.07
CA VAL A 98 -3.69 -5.52 0.39
C VAL A 98 -4.77 -5.50 -0.69
N LYS A 99 -6.03 -5.44 -0.30
CA LYS A 99 -7.16 -5.57 -1.22
C LYS A 99 -8.23 -4.52 -0.99
N THR A 100 -8.94 -4.15 -2.05
CA THR A 100 -10.16 -3.34 -1.96
C THR A 100 -11.34 -4.19 -1.52
N LYS A 101 -12.49 -3.54 -1.29
CA LYS A 101 -13.78 -4.22 -1.22
C LYS A 101 -14.18 -4.73 -2.60
N VAL A 102 -15.10 -5.68 -2.57
CA VAL A 102 -15.80 -6.23 -3.73
C VAL A 102 -16.94 -5.29 -4.11
N VAL A 103 -17.03 -4.95 -5.40
CA VAL A 103 -18.18 -4.24 -5.96
C VAL A 103 -18.97 -5.24 -6.80
N ARG A 104 -20.25 -5.46 -6.50
CA ARG A 104 -21.02 -6.52 -7.14
C ARG A 104 -21.68 -6.09 -8.45
N GLY A 105 -21.74 -7.01 -9.41
CA GLY A 105 -22.50 -6.91 -10.66
C GLY A 105 -22.13 -5.68 -11.48
N ASN A 106 -20.84 -5.33 -11.55
CA ASN A 106 -20.40 -4.12 -12.23
C ASN A 106 -18.97 -4.23 -12.79
N CYS A 107 -18.85 -4.32 -14.12
CA CYS A 107 -17.57 -4.27 -14.85
C CYS A 107 -16.97 -2.85 -14.98
N ASN A 108 -17.63 -1.83 -14.40
CA ASN A 108 -17.12 -0.46 -14.25
C ASN A 108 -17.20 -0.05 -12.76
N PRO A 109 -16.54 -0.80 -11.87
CA PRO A 109 -16.66 -0.60 -10.43
C PRO A 109 -16.00 0.72 -10.02
N VAL A 110 -16.58 1.38 -9.01
CA VAL A 110 -15.96 2.53 -8.34
C VAL A 110 -15.60 2.10 -6.93
N TRP A 111 -14.31 1.86 -6.69
CA TRP A 111 -13.81 1.48 -5.35
C TRP A 111 -13.53 2.72 -4.51
N ASN A 112 -12.77 3.68 -5.04
CA ASN A 112 -12.27 4.86 -4.32
C ASN A 112 -11.63 4.51 -2.96
N GLU A 113 -10.82 3.46 -2.94
CA GLU A 113 -10.15 2.97 -1.73
C GLU A 113 -8.66 3.28 -1.76
N GLU A 114 -8.13 3.68 -0.60
CA GLU A 114 -6.70 3.90 -0.40
C GLU A 114 -6.07 2.66 0.23
N LEU A 115 -5.08 2.10 -0.46
CA LEU A 115 -4.25 1.00 -0.01
C LEU A 115 -2.85 1.54 0.28
N THR A 116 -2.17 1.02 1.29
CA THR A 116 -0.80 1.45 1.61
C THR A 116 0.07 0.23 1.85
N ILE A 117 1.24 0.22 1.21
CA ILE A 117 2.25 -0.84 1.34
C ILE A 117 3.60 -0.20 1.67
N TYR A 118 4.45 -0.91 2.40
CA TYR A 118 5.82 -0.47 2.64
C TYR A 118 6.73 -0.88 1.48
N ILE A 119 7.75 -0.07 1.19
CA ILE A 119 8.77 -0.37 0.17
C ILE A 119 10.10 -0.58 0.87
N LYS A 120 10.72 -1.76 0.67
CA LYS A 120 12.06 -2.09 1.18
C LYS A 120 13.13 -2.02 0.10
N ASP A 121 12.72 -2.24 -1.14
CA ASP A 121 13.55 -2.30 -2.32
C ASP A 121 12.73 -1.80 -3.52
N PHE A 122 13.34 -0.98 -4.37
CA PHE A 122 12.70 -0.48 -5.59
C PHE A 122 12.65 -1.54 -6.70
N ASP A 123 13.52 -2.55 -6.63
CA ASP A 123 13.52 -3.66 -7.59
C ASP A 123 12.35 -4.64 -7.37
N SER A 124 11.63 -4.52 -6.25
CA SER A 124 10.45 -5.34 -5.96
C SER A 124 9.24 -4.84 -6.78
N PRO A 125 8.66 -5.67 -7.67
CA PRO A 125 7.54 -5.24 -8.48
C PRO A 125 6.29 -5.04 -7.62
N ILE A 126 5.58 -3.94 -7.88
CA ILE A 126 4.26 -3.67 -7.33
C ILE A 126 3.24 -4.08 -8.38
N VAL A 127 2.47 -5.12 -8.10
CA VAL A 127 1.50 -5.68 -9.05
C VAL A 127 0.09 -5.45 -8.53
N LEU A 128 -0.73 -4.83 -9.37
CA LEU A 128 -2.18 -4.75 -9.20
C LEU A 128 -2.82 -5.87 -10.00
N SER A 129 -3.58 -6.73 -9.32
CA SER A 129 -4.38 -7.80 -9.93
C SER A 129 -5.86 -7.55 -9.67
N VAL A 130 -6.69 -7.83 -10.66
CA VAL A 130 -8.16 -7.75 -10.53
C VAL A 130 -8.71 -9.16 -10.53
N TYR A 131 -9.67 -9.42 -9.65
CA TYR A 131 -10.33 -10.71 -9.51
C TYR A 131 -11.84 -10.54 -9.46
N ASP A 132 -12.54 -11.55 -9.96
CA ASP A 132 -13.98 -11.71 -9.76
C ASP A 132 -14.25 -12.51 -8.48
N LYS A 133 -15.14 -12.02 -7.62
CA LYS A 133 -15.46 -12.68 -6.35
C LYS A 133 -16.54 -13.73 -6.55
N ASP A 134 -16.14 -14.99 -6.47
CA ASP A 134 -17.07 -16.10 -6.43
C ASP A 134 -17.42 -16.53 -5.02
N THR A 135 -18.68 -16.94 -4.82
CA THR A 135 -19.18 -17.41 -3.52
C THR A 135 -18.85 -18.89 -3.27
N PHE A 136 -18.79 -19.71 -4.32
CA PHE A 136 -18.67 -21.17 -4.21
C PHE A 136 -17.47 -21.77 -4.96
N THR A 137 -16.75 -20.96 -5.72
CA THR A 137 -15.59 -21.34 -6.54
C THR A 137 -14.36 -20.51 -6.20
N VAL A 138 -13.24 -20.83 -6.83
CA VAL A 138 -12.02 -20.01 -6.75
C VAL A 138 -12.26 -18.74 -7.55
N ASP A 139 -11.91 -17.59 -6.96
CA ASP A 139 -12.05 -16.27 -7.58
C ASP A 139 -11.30 -16.21 -8.93
N ASP A 140 -12.01 -15.83 -10.00
CA ASP A 140 -11.47 -15.79 -11.36
C ASP A 140 -10.55 -14.59 -11.58
N SER A 141 -9.46 -14.81 -12.32
CA SER A 141 -8.54 -13.72 -12.69
C SER A 141 -9.15 -12.84 -13.77
N MET A 142 -9.09 -11.52 -13.55
CA MET A 142 -9.53 -10.48 -14.48
C MET A 142 -8.36 -9.61 -14.98
N GLY A 143 -7.15 -10.16 -14.94
CA GLY A 143 -5.94 -9.53 -15.44
C GLY A 143 -5.12 -8.79 -14.38
N SER A 144 -3.96 -8.32 -14.80
CA SER A 144 -3.01 -7.66 -13.90
C SER A 144 -2.20 -6.58 -14.59
N ALA A 145 -1.67 -5.63 -13.81
CA ALA A 145 -0.81 -4.57 -14.29
C ALA A 145 0.28 -4.27 -13.25
N GLN A 146 1.49 -3.98 -13.72
CA GLN A 146 2.56 -3.48 -12.87
C GLN A 146 2.40 -1.97 -12.67
N ILE A 147 2.52 -1.53 -11.42
CA ILE A 147 2.58 -0.12 -11.04
C ILE A 147 4.06 0.27 -11.05
N ASP A 148 4.47 1.05 -12.05
CA ASP A 148 5.80 1.63 -12.10
C ASP A 148 5.85 2.89 -11.23
N ILE A 149 6.68 2.84 -10.17
CA ILE A 149 6.90 3.97 -9.26
C ILE A 149 8.23 4.68 -9.53
N ASP A 150 9.10 4.17 -10.41
CA ASP A 150 10.42 4.73 -10.64
C ASP A 150 10.40 6.19 -11.08
N PRO A 151 9.50 6.64 -11.98
CA PRO A 151 9.39 8.05 -12.34
C PRO A 151 9.10 8.94 -11.13
N LEU A 152 8.20 8.50 -10.24
CA LEU A 152 7.85 9.22 -9.02
C LEU A 152 9.06 9.30 -8.07
N ILE A 153 9.75 8.17 -7.86
CA ILE A 153 10.94 8.11 -7.00
C ILE A 153 12.07 8.99 -7.53
N LYS A 154 12.29 9.01 -8.86
CA LYS A 154 13.28 9.89 -9.50
C LYS A 154 12.96 11.36 -9.22
N CYS A 155 11.71 11.77 -9.37
CA CYS A 155 11.29 13.15 -9.11
C CYS A 155 11.49 13.54 -7.64
N LEU A 156 11.21 12.64 -6.70
CA LEU A 156 11.41 12.88 -5.27
C LEU A 156 12.90 13.05 -4.92
N LYS A 157 13.78 12.23 -5.53
CA LYS A 157 15.24 12.33 -5.34
C LYS A 157 15.85 13.62 -5.88
N LEU A 158 15.16 14.36 -6.77
CA LEU A 158 15.61 15.68 -7.18
C LEU A 158 15.53 16.72 -6.06
N GLY A 159 14.84 16.42 -4.95
CA GLY A 159 14.78 17.30 -3.79
C GLY A 159 14.12 18.64 -4.10
N LEU A 160 13.17 18.66 -5.05
CA LEU A 160 12.47 19.88 -5.46
C LEU A 160 11.72 20.47 -4.26
N GLN A 161 11.75 21.80 -4.14
CA GLN A 161 11.12 22.54 -3.05
C GLN A 161 10.38 23.76 -3.60
N SER A 162 9.38 24.23 -2.86
CA SER A 162 8.71 25.52 -3.09
C SER A 162 8.09 25.70 -4.48
N LEU A 163 7.68 24.60 -5.14
CA LEU A 163 6.97 24.69 -6.41
C LEU A 163 5.50 25.11 -6.20
N PRO A 164 4.90 25.85 -7.16
CA PRO A 164 3.47 26.10 -7.16
C PRO A 164 2.65 24.81 -7.16
N GLU A 165 1.53 24.81 -6.45
CA GLU A 165 0.59 23.68 -6.49
C GLU A 165 0.08 23.44 -7.92
N GLY A 166 0.02 22.17 -8.33
CA GLY A 166 -0.40 21.79 -9.68
C GLY A 166 0.73 21.76 -10.71
N THR A 167 1.97 22.09 -10.32
CA THR A 167 3.13 21.99 -11.22
C THR A 167 3.30 20.55 -11.69
N ARG A 168 3.31 20.33 -13.01
CA ARG A 168 3.61 19.04 -13.62
C ARG A 168 5.12 18.86 -13.66
N VAL A 169 5.65 18.04 -12.77
CA VAL A 169 7.09 17.79 -12.62
C VAL A 169 7.62 16.89 -13.72
N GLU A 170 6.86 15.86 -14.08
CA GLU A 170 7.27 14.87 -15.07
C GLU A 170 6.05 14.34 -15.83
N ARG A 171 6.28 13.94 -17.09
CA ARG A 171 5.27 13.29 -17.95
C ARG A 171 5.78 11.91 -18.35
N VAL A 172 5.04 10.86 -18.00
CA VAL A 172 5.34 9.47 -18.35
C VAL A 172 4.43 9.03 -19.49
N GLN A 173 5.02 8.62 -20.61
CA GLN A 173 4.28 8.14 -21.79
C GLN A 173 4.00 6.63 -21.69
N PRO A 174 2.90 6.14 -22.28
CA PRO A 174 2.72 4.72 -22.57
C PRO A 174 3.86 4.16 -23.41
N THR A 175 4.41 3.02 -23.00
CA THR A 175 5.41 2.28 -23.78
C THR A 175 5.05 0.80 -23.85
N LYS A 176 5.86 -0.01 -24.55
CA LYS A 176 5.65 -1.47 -24.62
C LYS A 176 6.07 -2.17 -23.33
N GLU A 177 6.88 -1.49 -22.52
CA GLU A 177 7.50 -2.01 -21.31
C GLU A 177 6.70 -1.63 -20.04
N ASN A 178 5.75 -0.69 -20.15
CA ASN A 178 4.90 -0.27 -19.04
C ASN A 178 3.42 -0.61 -19.28
N CYS A 179 2.60 -0.50 -18.23
CA CYS A 179 1.18 -0.80 -18.29
C CYS A 179 0.30 0.44 -18.47
N LEU A 180 0.86 1.60 -18.82
CA LEU A 180 0.06 2.83 -18.97
C LEU A 180 -0.82 2.75 -20.22
N ALA A 181 -2.12 3.04 -20.06
CA ALA A 181 -3.05 3.16 -21.18
C ALA A 181 -3.00 4.56 -21.83
N GLU A 182 -2.67 5.58 -21.04
CA GLU A 182 -2.60 6.99 -21.41
C GLU A 182 -1.41 7.66 -20.74
N GLU A 183 -1.07 8.88 -21.16
CA GLU A 183 -0.02 9.65 -20.49
C GLU A 183 -0.35 9.93 -19.02
N SER A 184 0.67 9.83 -18.19
CA SER A 184 0.59 10.03 -16.74
C SER A 184 1.45 11.22 -16.35
N PHE A 185 0.98 12.02 -15.40
CA PHE A 185 1.71 13.18 -14.91
C PHE A 185 2.03 13.03 -13.44
N ILE A 186 3.28 13.34 -13.08
CA ILE A 186 3.67 13.55 -11.70
C ILE A 186 3.44 15.02 -11.39
N VAL A 187 2.58 15.28 -10.41
CA VAL A 187 2.11 16.61 -10.06
C VAL A 187 2.55 16.96 -8.66
N TRP A 188 3.13 18.14 -8.51
CA TRP A 188 3.44 18.75 -7.23
C TRP A 188 2.15 19.22 -6.55
N THR A 189 1.97 18.81 -5.30
CA THR A 189 0.78 19.13 -4.51
C THR A 189 1.16 19.94 -3.27
N LYS A 190 0.15 20.58 -2.69
CA LYS A 190 0.34 21.37 -1.46
C LYS A 190 0.99 20.53 -0.35
N GLY A 191 1.98 21.13 0.32
CA GLY A 191 2.69 20.49 1.43
C GLY A 191 3.90 19.65 1.02
N GLY A 192 4.47 19.88 -0.17
CA GLY A 192 5.74 19.26 -0.56
C GLY A 192 5.61 17.83 -1.09
N LYS A 193 4.39 17.41 -1.43
CA LYS A 193 4.08 16.04 -1.84
C LYS A 193 3.97 15.95 -3.35
N MET A 194 4.27 14.77 -3.90
CA MET A 194 4.05 14.46 -5.30
C MET A 194 3.03 13.33 -5.45
N THR A 195 2.11 13.50 -6.40
CA THR A 195 1.12 12.49 -6.76
C THR A 195 1.21 12.16 -8.24
N GLN A 196 0.96 10.92 -8.61
CA GLN A 196 0.88 10.50 -10.00
C GLN A 196 -0.44 9.79 -10.28
N ASP A 197 -1.25 10.38 -11.16
CA ASP A 197 -2.49 9.76 -11.66
C ASP A 197 -2.15 8.82 -12.82
N MET A 198 -2.66 7.59 -12.80
CA MET A 198 -2.37 6.54 -13.77
C MET A 198 -3.67 5.88 -14.24
N ILE A 199 -3.73 5.54 -15.52
CA ILE A 199 -4.69 4.58 -16.06
C ILE A 199 -3.87 3.38 -16.54
N LEU A 200 -4.05 2.25 -15.88
CA LEU A 200 -3.32 1.02 -16.20
C LEU A 200 -4.17 0.12 -17.09
N LYS A 201 -3.61 -0.31 -18.22
CA LYS A 201 -4.18 -1.39 -19.03
C LYS A 201 -3.86 -2.72 -18.37
N LEU A 202 -4.89 -3.55 -18.19
CA LEU A 202 -4.70 -4.90 -17.65
C LEU A 202 -4.15 -5.84 -18.73
N ASN A 203 -3.15 -6.62 -18.35
CA ASN A 203 -2.56 -7.71 -19.13
C ASN A 203 -3.24 -9.04 -18.80
N ASP A 204 -3.00 -10.04 -19.65
CA ASP A 204 -3.52 -11.42 -19.51
C ASP A 204 -5.05 -11.49 -19.40
N VAL A 205 -5.73 -10.53 -20.04
CA VAL A 205 -7.19 -10.39 -20.08
C VAL A 205 -7.61 -9.72 -21.39
N GLU A 206 -8.81 -10.02 -21.87
CA GLU A 206 -9.35 -9.50 -23.13
C GLU A 206 -9.70 -8.00 -23.06
N SER A 207 -9.96 -7.47 -21.86
CA SER A 207 -10.32 -6.07 -21.65
C SER A 207 -10.15 -5.66 -20.20
N GLY A 208 -10.06 -4.35 -19.97
CA GLY A 208 -10.04 -3.78 -18.63
C GLY A 208 -8.91 -2.78 -18.44
N GLN A 209 -9.25 -1.67 -17.79
CA GLN A 209 -8.30 -0.71 -17.27
C GLN A 209 -8.62 -0.38 -15.82
N VAL A 210 -7.61 0.03 -15.07
CA VAL A 210 -7.76 0.50 -13.69
C VAL A 210 -7.20 1.91 -13.57
N GLN A 211 -8.06 2.84 -13.14
CA GLN A 211 -7.65 4.19 -12.79
C GLN A 211 -7.23 4.24 -11.33
N LEU A 212 -6.03 4.74 -11.07
CA LEU A 212 -5.48 4.90 -9.73
C LEU A 212 -4.63 6.17 -9.60
N GLN A 213 -4.28 6.51 -8.36
CA GLN A 213 -3.31 7.56 -8.06
C GLN A 213 -2.32 7.04 -7.03
N ILE A 214 -1.03 7.31 -7.22
CA ILE A 214 0.01 6.96 -6.27
C ILE A 214 0.61 8.21 -5.60
N GLU A 215 1.04 8.06 -4.35
CA GLU A 215 1.75 9.06 -3.55
C GLU A 215 2.80 8.38 -2.68
N TRP A 216 4.00 8.96 -2.63
CA TRP A 216 5.03 8.52 -1.70
C TRP A 216 4.85 9.17 -0.32
N ILE A 217 5.00 8.37 0.72
CA ILE A 217 4.96 8.82 2.11
C ILE A 217 6.29 8.48 2.77
N GLU A 218 7.02 9.52 3.16
CA GLU A 218 8.22 9.38 3.96
C GLU A 218 7.86 9.05 5.41
N ILE A 219 8.59 8.10 6.00
CA ILE A 219 8.46 7.76 7.41
C ILE A 219 9.70 8.28 8.15
N PRO A 220 9.55 9.19 9.13
CA PRO A 220 10.66 9.62 9.97
C PRO A 220 11.35 8.44 10.66
N GLY A 221 12.68 8.40 10.65
CA GLY A 221 13.47 7.34 11.29
C GLY A 221 13.63 6.06 10.47
N CYS A 222 13.06 5.98 9.27
CA CYS A 222 13.33 4.90 8.30
C CYS A 222 14.57 5.24 7.44
N LYS A 223 15.09 4.25 6.69
CA LYS A 223 16.22 4.43 5.77
C LYS A 223 16.01 5.57 4.77
N GLY A 224 14.75 5.83 4.41
CA GLY A 224 14.34 6.94 3.56
C GLY A 224 14.79 6.76 2.11
N LEU A 225 14.45 7.77 1.30
CA LEU A 225 15.09 7.97 0.01
C LEU A 225 16.48 8.54 0.27
N ARG A 226 17.53 7.71 0.14
CA ARG A 226 18.90 8.25 0.11
C ARG A 226 19.04 9.09 -1.14
N VAL A 227 19.22 10.40 -0.95
CA VAL A 227 19.56 11.38 -1.99
C VAL A 227 21.07 11.47 -2.11
#